data_AF-A0A2H9MQB4-F1
#
_entry.id   AF-A0A2H9MQB4-F1
#
_cell.length_a   1.000
_cell.length_b   1.000
_cell.length_c   1.000
_cell.angle_alpha   90.00
_cell.angle_beta   90.00
_cell.angle_gamma   90.00
#
_symmetry.space_group_name_H-M   'P 1'
#
loop_
_entity.id
_entity.type
_entity.pdbx_description
1 polymer ?
#
loop_
_entity_poly.entity_id
_entity_poly.type
_entity_poly.pdbx_seq_one_letter_code
_entity_poly.pdbx_strand_id
1 'polypeptide(L)'
;MYNRVMNKSELIKSSLKETKERRKTQTPTVYQLKLQNLNQRDVELLDRLFLEAKWLTNYVVSDIQNRLTPDTWKLKEVEVKVKDNFEKREITHLGSQIKQSIVERIKDNLEGLSESKKKGYKVGKLHFKSEVNSL
;
A
#
# COMPACT_ATOMS: atom_id res chain seq x y z
N MET A 1 -41.61 2.22 -30.15
CA MET A 1 -40.81 3.06 -29.22
C MET A 1 -39.33 2.79 -29.49
N TYR A 2 -38.62 3.75 -30.07
CA TYR A 2 -37.19 3.61 -30.39
C TYR A 2 -36.37 3.82 -29.11
N ASN A 3 -35.64 2.80 -28.65
CA ASN A 3 -34.68 2.95 -27.56
C ASN A 3 -33.50 3.79 -28.07
N ARG A 4 -33.42 5.05 -27.61
CA ARG A 4 -32.29 5.92 -27.89
C ARG A 4 -31.10 5.40 -27.10
N VAL A 5 -30.17 4.71 -27.77
CA VAL A 5 -28.92 4.26 -27.18
C VAL A 5 -28.14 5.52 -26.79
N MET A 6 -28.02 5.79 -25.49
CA MET A 6 -27.27 6.92 -24.96
C MET A 6 -25.80 6.78 -25.37
N ASN A 7 -25.19 7.88 -25.83
CA ASN A 7 -23.77 7.88 -26.18
C ASN A 7 -22.93 7.77 -24.89
N LYS A 8 -21.71 7.22 -24.97
CA LYS A 8 -20.81 7.01 -23.82
C LYS A 8 -20.58 8.29 -23.01
N SER A 9 -20.52 9.44 -23.67
CA SER A 9 -20.38 10.76 -23.04
C SER A 9 -21.60 11.16 -22.20
N GLU A 10 -22.81 10.83 -22.65
CA GLU A 10 -24.06 11.13 -21.94
C GLU A 10 -24.22 10.24 -20.70
N LEU A 11 -23.84 8.96 -20.80
CA LEU A 11 -23.80 8.02 -19.67
C LEU A 11 -22.80 8.45 -18.59
N ILE A 12 -21.63 8.95 -18.98
CA ILE A 12 -20.65 9.48 -18.04
C ILE A 12 -21.22 10.71 -17.32
N LYS A 13 -21.90 11.59 -18.06
CA LYS A 13 -22.50 12.81 -17.50
C LYS A 13 -23.61 12.51 -16.49
N SER A 14 -24.48 11.53 -16.78
CA SER A 14 -25.53 11.11 -15.84
C SER A 14 -24.94 10.45 -14.60
N SER A 15 -23.98 9.52 -14.76
CA SER A 15 -23.32 8.83 -13.64
C SER A 15 -22.56 9.79 -12.71
N LEU A 16 -21.90 10.81 -13.26
CA LEU A 16 -21.25 11.86 -12.47
C LEU A 16 -22.25 12.69 -11.67
N LYS A 17 -23.42 13.00 -12.26
CA LYS A 17 -24.49 13.74 -11.58
C LYS A 17 -25.05 12.93 -10.42
N GLU A 18 -25.37 11.66 -10.64
CA GLU A 18 -25.84 10.73 -9.61
C GLU A 18 -24.81 10.57 -8.48
N THR A 19 -23.53 10.45 -8.83
CA THR A 19 -22.45 10.37 -7.83
C THR A 19 -22.35 11.64 -6.99
N LYS A 20 -22.52 12.82 -7.59
CA LYS A 20 -22.53 14.10 -6.86
C LYS A 20 -23.72 14.18 -5.91
N GLU A 21 -24.93 13.83 -6.35
CA GLU A 21 -26.10 13.85 -5.47
C GLU A 21 -25.96 12.86 -4.30
N ARG A 22 -25.43 11.66 -4.54
CA ARG A 22 -25.12 10.70 -3.47
C ARG A 22 -24.06 11.21 -2.49
N ARG A 23 -23.01 11.88 -2.97
CA ARG A 23 -21.95 12.43 -2.11
C ARG A 23 -22.43 13.60 -1.25
N LYS A 24 -23.44 14.36 -1.69
CA LYS A 24 -24.02 15.45 -0.87
C LYS A 24 -24.62 14.95 0.45
N THR A 25 -25.15 13.72 0.48
CA THR A 25 -25.74 13.13 1.68
C THR A 25 -24.74 12.31 2.50
N GLN A 26 -23.56 12.01 1.95
CA GLN A 26 -22.48 11.31 2.65
C GLN A 26 -21.59 12.33 3.37
N THR A 27 -21.65 12.34 4.71
CA THR A 27 -20.73 13.15 5.52
C THR A 27 -19.47 12.32 5.79
N PRO A 28 -18.26 12.79 5.40
CA PRO A 28 -17.03 12.09 5.73
C PRO A 28 -16.77 12.22 7.23
N THR A 29 -16.89 11.11 7.96
CA THR A 29 -16.57 11.07 9.40
C THR A 29 -15.19 10.48 9.59
N VAL A 30 -14.31 11.21 10.28
CA VAL A 30 -12.98 10.72 10.69
C VAL A 30 -13.04 10.33 12.15
N TYR A 31 -12.59 9.11 12.45
CA TYR A 31 -12.48 8.62 13.82
C TYR A 31 -11.01 8.60 14.22
N GLN A 32 -10.68 9.30 15.30
CA GLN A 32 -9.41 9.14 15.98
C GLN A 32 -9.63 8.26 17.20
N LEU A 33 -9.18 7.02 17.12
CA LEU A 33 -9.32 6.05 18.19
C LEU A 33 -7.99 5.92 18.94
N LYS A 34 -8.05 5.91 20.26
CA LYS A 34 -6.90 5.57 21.10
C LYS A 34 -6.95 4.08 21.38
N LEU A 35 -5.84 3.37 21.14
CA LEU A 35 -5.69 2.01 21.65
C LEU A 35 -5.55 2.08 23.17
N GLN A 36 -6.48 1.45 23.90
CA GLN A 36 -6.50 1.38 25.36
C GLN A 36 -6.59 -0.07 25.80
N ASN A 37 -6.09 -0.38 27.01
CA ASN A 37 -6.15 -1.71 27.62
C ASN A 37 -5.49 -2.83 26.77
N LEU A 38 -4.37 -2.52 26.11
CA LEU A 38 -3.59 -3.52 25.39
C LEU A 38 -2.91 -4.45 26.39
N ASN A 39 -3.10 -5.75 26.22
CA ASN A 39 -2.31 -6.74 26.93
C ASN A 39 -0.92 -6.86 26.28
N GLN A 40 0.03 -7.45 27.00
CA GLN A 40 1.39 -7.65 26.47
C GLN A 40 1.39 -8.41 25.14
N ARG A 41 0.49 -9.38 24.97
CA ARG A 41 0.31 -10.13 23.71
C ARG A 41 -0.11 -9.25 22.54
N ASP A 42 -0.96 -8.26 22.78
CA ASP A 42 -1.44 -7.34 21.74
C ASP A 42 -0.30 -6.41 21.29
N VAL A 43 0.51 -5.95 22.23
CA VAL A 43 1.71 -5.14 21.94
C VAL A 43 2.72 -5.96 21.13
N GLU A 44 3.03 -7.18 21.56
CA GLU A 44 3.93 -8.08 20.83
C GLU A 44 3.43 -8.38 19.42
N LEU A 45 2.12 -8.57 19.24
CA LEU A 45 1.50 -8.76 17.94
C LEU A 45 1.66 -7.53 17.04
N LEU A 46 1.41 -6.33 17.57
CA LEU A 46 1.58 -5.07 16.84
C LEU A 46 3.05 -4.88 16.42
N ASP A 47 3.99 -5.09 17.34
CA ASP A 47 5.42 -4.98 17.05
C ASP A 47 5.84 -5.97 15.95
N ARG A 48 5.33 -7.20 16.00
CA ARG A 48 5.54 -8.21 14.95
C ARG A 48 4.97 -7.76 13.61
N LEU A 49 3.76 -7.19 13.57
CA LEU A 49 3.14 -6.71 12.34
C LEU A 49 3.99 -5.64 11.65
N PHE A 50 4.45 -4.62 12.39
CA PHE A 50 5.29 -3.56 11.84
C PHE A 50 6.67 -4.07 11.43
N LEU A 51 7.22 -5.02 12.17
CA LEU A 51 8.49 -5.67 11.85
C LEU A 51 8.42 -6.49 10.55
N GLU A 52 7.36 -7.30 10.38
CA GLU A 52 7.12 -8.06 9.15
C GLU A 52 6.88 -7.11 7.96
N ALA A 53 6.15 -6.00 8.17
CA ALA A 53 5.92 -4.98 7.14
C ALA A 53 7.23 -4.33 6.67
N LYS A 54 8.13 -4.05 7.61
CA LYS A 54 9.48 -3.57 7.31
C LYS A 54 10.27 -4.60 6.50
N TRP A 55 10.21 -5.87 6.88
CA TRP A 55 10.89 -6.94 6.13
C TRP A 55 10.40 -7.02 4.70
N LEU A 56 9.07 -7.06 4.49
CA LEU A 56 8.49 -7.10 3.14
C LEU A 56 8.88 -5.86 2.32
N THR A 57 8.80 -4.68 2.92
CA THR A 57 9.17 -3.42 2.24
C THR A 57 10.63 -3.45 1.80
N ASN A 58 11.54 -3.79 2.71
CA ASN A 58 12.97 -3.82 2.41
C ASN A 58 13.34 -4.94 1.44
N TYR A 59 12.67 -6.09 1.53
CA TYR A 59 12.83 -7.19 0.59
C TYR A 59 12.49 -6.76 -0.84
N VAL A 60 11.41 -6.00 -1.03
CA VAL A 60 11.04 -5.49 -2.37
C VAL A 60 12.00 -4.38 -2.82
N VAL A 61 12.34 -3.45 -1.93
CA VAL A 61 13.24 -2.32 -2.25
C VAL A 61 14.65 -2.77 -2.62
N SER A 62 15.13 -3.91 -2.11
CA SER A 62 16.49 -4.39 -2.42
C SER A 62 16.66 -4.79 -3.88
N ASP A 63 15.59 -5.26 -4.53
CA ASP A 63 15.61 -5.64 -5.93
C ASP A 63 14.23 -5.38 -6.55
N ILE A 64 13.96 -4.10 -6.80
CA ILE A 64 12.67 -3.63 -7.29
C ILE A 64 12.32 -4.26 -8.64
N GLN A 65 13.31 -4.47 -9.52
CA GLN A 65 13.07 -4.96 -10.87
C GLN A 65 12.53 -6.39 -10.88
N ASN A 66 13.03 -7.26 -10.00
CA ASN A 66 12.61 -8.66 -9.95
C ASN A 66 11.55 -8.93 -8.87
N ARG A 67 11.50 -8.12 -7.80
CA ARG A 67 10.66 -8.39 -6.62
C ARG A 67 9.40 -7.54 -6.55
N LEU A 68 9.23 -6.53 -7.40
CA LEU A 68 7.97 -5.78 -7.51
C LEU A 68 7.08 -6.43 -8.58
N THR A 69 6.41 -7.52 -8.23
CA THR A 69 5.49 -8.23 -9.12
C THR A 69 4.07 -8.24 -8.53
N PRO A 70 3.03 -8.50 -9.34
CA PRO A 70 1.66 -8.64 -8.84
C PRO A 70 1.47 -9.76 -7.81
N ASP A 71 2.42 -10.70 -7.72
CA ASP A 71 2.37 -11.85 -6.81
C ASP A 71 3.18 -11.66 -5.53
N THR A 72 3.92 -10.56 -5.39
CA THR A 72 4.77 -10.28 -4.22
C THR A 72 3.99 -10.29 -2.90
N TRP A 73 2.71 -9.93 -2.92
CA TRP A 73 1.86 -9.98 -1.72
C TRP A 73 1.56 -11.42 -1.25
N LYS A 74 1.73 -12.44 -2.11
CA LYS A 74 1.51 -13.86 -1.77
C LYS A 74 2.69 -14.48 -1.03
N LEU A 75 3.82 -13.76 -0.93
CA LEU A 75 5.02 -14.24 -0.26
C LEU A 75 4.72 -14.59 1.21
N LYS A 76 5.11 -15.80 1.58
CA LYS A 76 5.06 -16.32 2.95
C LYS A 76 6.41 -16.22 3.64
N GLU A 77 7.49 -16.16 2.88
CA GLU A 77 8.85 -15.98 3.39
C GLU A 77 9.56 -14.86 2.63
N VAL A 78 10.43 -14.13 3.32
CA VAL A 78 11.29 -13.09 2.76
C VAL A 78 12.72 -13.24 3.27
N GLU A 79 13.67 -12.89 2.41
CA GLU A 79 15.08 -12.85 2.77
C GLU A 79 15.42 -11.51 3.41
N VAL A 80 15.91 -11.53 4.65
CA VAL A 80 16.21 -10.34 5.45
C VAL A 80 17.71 -10.32 5.75
N LYS A 81 18.34 -9.17 5.46
CA LYS A 81 19.75 -8.95 5.81
C LYS A 81 19.89 -8.70 7.31
N VAL A 82 20.68 -9.53 7.98
CA VAL A 82 21.00 -9.45 9.40
C VAL A 82 22.51 -9.31 9.53
N LYS A 83 22.97 -8.08 9.75
CA LYS A 83 24.39 -7.71 9.74
C LYS A 83 25.07 -8.15 8.43
N ASP A 84 25.87 -9.20 8.48
CA ASP A 84 26.66 -9.72 7.36
C ASP A 84 25.99 -10.89 6.63
N ASN A 85 24.94 -11.47 7.21
CA ASN A 85 24.26 -12.66 6.68
C ASN A 85 22.84 -12.34 6.20
N PHE A 86 22.30 -13.24 5.39
CA PHE A 86 20.89 -13.23 4.98
C PHE A 86 20.16 -14.38 5.66
N GLU A 87 19.01 -14.07 6.28
CA GLU A 87 18.15 -15.05 6.93
C GLU A 87 16.79 -15.06 6.24
N LYS A 88 16.25 -16.26 5.98
CA LYS A 88 14.85 -16.40 5.58
C LYS A 88 13.95 -16.23 6.79
N ARG A 89 12.98 -15.32 6.68
CA ARG A 89 11.99 -15.05 7.74
C ARG A 89 10.59 -15.19 7.20
N GLU A 90 9.75 -15.85 7.96
CA GLU A 90 8.35 -16.03 7.62
C GLU A 90 7.52 -14.77 7.93
N ILE A 91 6.52 -14.54 7.10
CA ILE A 91 5.51 -13.50 7.24
C ILE A 91 4.21 -14.18 7.61
N THR A 92 3.90 -14.16 8.91
CA THR A 92 2.81 -14.93 9.50
C THR A 92 1.66 -14.05 9.97
N HIS A 93 1.94 -12.81 10.38
CA HIS A 93 0.95 -11.91 10.99
C HIS A 93 0.36 -10.92 9.98
N LEU A 94 1.10 -10.56 8.92
CA LEU A 94 0.58 -9.67 7.88
C LEU A 94 -0.59 -10.28 7.11
N GLY A 95 -1.74 -9.63 7.18
CA GLY A 95 -2.90 -9.94 6.33
C GLY A 95 -2.66 -9.59 4.85
N SER A 96 -3.34 -10.29 3.94
CA SER A 96 -3.19 -10.12 2.49
C SER A 96 -3.42 -8.68 2.01
N GLN A 97 -4.39 -7.97 2.59
CA GLN A 97 -4.67 -6.56 2.25
C GLN A 97 -3.51 -5.63 2.60
N ILE A 98 -2.88 -5.84 3.76
CA ILE A 98 -1.72 -5.03 4.17
C ILE A 98 -0.54 -5.31 3.25
N LYS A 99 -0.29 -6.59 2.91
CA LYS A 99 0.76 -6.96 1.94
C LYS A 99 0.55 -6.29 0.58
N GLN A 100 -0.68 -6.28 0.08
CA GLN A 100 -1.04 -5.60 -1.16
C GLN A 100 -0.82 -4.09 -1.05
N SER A 101 -1.26 -3.46 0.04
CA SER A 101 -1.08 -2.02 0.27
C SER A 101 0.41 -1.62 0.33
N ILE A 102 1.26 -2.44 0.94
CA ILE A 102 2.72 -2.21 0.96
C ILE A 102 3.29 -2.23 -0.46
N VAL A 103 2.93 -3.24 -1.26
CA VAL A 103 3.41 -3.37 -2.64
C VAL A 103 2.93 -2.21 -3.51
N GLU A 104 1.67 -1.82 -3.37
CA GLU A 104 1.07 -0.68 -4.08
C GLU A 104 1.74 0.63 -3.69
N ARG A 105 1.97 0.87 -2.40
CA ARG A 105 2.68 2.06 -1.92
C ARG A 105 4.10 2.17 -2.52
N ILE A 106 4.81 1.05 -2.67
CA ILE A 106 6.13 1.04 -3.30
C ILE A 106 6.01 1.44 -4.77
N LYS A 107 5.01 0.92 -5.49
CA LYS A 107 4.73 1.27 -6.88
C LYS A 107 4.40 2.75 -7.02
N ASP A 108 3.49 3.28 -6.19
CA ASP A 108 3.09 4.70 -6.21
C ASP A 108 4.29 5.63 -5.95
N ASN A 109 5.17 5.25 -5.02
CA ASN A 109 6.39 6.01 -4.78
C ASN A 109 7.31 6.05 -6.00
N LEU A 110 7.43 4.94 -6.75
CA LEU A 110 8.22 4.90 -7.99
C LEU A 110 7.60 5.74 -9.10
N GLU A 111 6.28 5.70 -9.24
CA GLU A 111 5.54 6.53 -10.19
C GLU A 111 5.74 8.02 -9.86
N GLY A 112 5.60 8.41 -8.59
CA GLY A 112 5.86 9.77 -8.13
C GLY A 112 7.29 10.26 -8.38
N LEU A 113 8.29 9.40 -8.21
CA LEU A 113 9.69 9.70 -8.56
C LEU A 113 9.85 9.88 -10.08
N SER A 114 9.23 9.02 -10.89
CA SER A 114 9.26 9.11 -12.35
C SER A 114 8.63 10.42 -12.85
N GLU A 115 7.47 10.79 -12.31
CA GLU A 115 6.80 12.05 -12.63
C GLU A 115 7.63 13.28 -12.21
N SER A 116 8.23 13.24 -11.03
CA SER A 116 9.09 14.32 -10.54
C SER A 116 10.31 14.50 -11.44
N LYS A 117 10.88 13.39 -11.93
CA LYS A 117 11.97 13.43 -12.92
C LYS A 117 11.53 14.06 -14.25
N LYS A 118 10.34 13.70 -14.74
CA LYS A 118 9.76 14.29 -15.98
C LYS A 118 9.53 15.80 -15.85
N LYS A 119 9.19 16.27 -14.65
CA LYS A 119 9.02 17.70 -14.34
C LYS A 119 10.37 18.45 -14.19
N GLY A 120 11.50 17.78 -14.33
CA GLY A 120 12.84 18.39 -14.25
C GLY A 120 13.47 18.42 -12.87
N TYR A 121 12.86 17.79 -11.86
CA TYR A 121 13.44 17.71 -10.52
C TYR A 121 14.51 16.61 -10.43
N LYS A 122 15.54 16.85 -9.61
CA LYS A 122 16.53 15.81 -9.26
C LYS A 122 15.86 14.80 -8.34
N VAL A 123 15.83 13.53 -8.76
CA VAL A 123 15.24 12.44 -8.00
C VAL A 123 16.30 11.43 -7.59
N GLY A 124 16.17 10.92 -6.36
CA GLY A 124 17.00 9.83 -5.83
C GLY A 124 16.39 8.45 -6.09
N LYS A 125 16.97 7.42 -5.45
CA LYS A 125 16.41 6.07 -5.42
C LYS A 125 15.55 5.85 -4.17
N LEU A 126 14.73 4.82 -4.17
CA LEU A 126 14.09 4.36 -2.95
C LEU A 126 15.14 3.78 -1.99
N HIS A 127 15.07 4.20 -0.73
CA HIS A 127 15.94 3.75 0.33
C HIS A 127 15.24 2.73 1.23
N PHE A 128 16.04 1.85 1.85
CA PHE A 128 15.56 0.97 2.90
C PHE A 128 14.95 1.76 4.06
N LYS A 129 13.94 1.16 4.68
CA LYS A 129 13.24 1.72 5.83
C LYS A 129 13.81 1.13 7.12
N SER A 130 14.14 2.01 8.07
CA SER A 130 14.48 1.66 9.44
C SER A 130 13.26 1.19 10.23
N GLU A 131 12.11 1.80 9.96
CA GLU A 131 10.81 1.51 10.58
C GLU A 131 9.67 1.74 9.57
N VAL A 132 8.55 1.08 9.83
CA VAL A 132 7.29 1.30 9.12
C VAL A 132 6.30 1.79 10.16
N ASN A 133 5.74 2.98 9.95
CA ASN A 133 4.86 3.65 10.93
C ASN A 133 3.39 3.65 10.48
N SER A 134 3.10 3.02 9.34
CA SER A 134 1.77 3.00 8.72
C SER A 134 1.58 1.72 7.94
N LEU A 135 0.49 1.00 8.22
CA LEU A 135 0.06 -0.22 7.53
C LEU A 135 -1.17 0.09 6.66
#